data_AF-A0A7W0QLV5-F1
#
_entry.id   AF-A0A7W0QLV5-F1
#
_cell.length_a   1.000
_cell.length_b   1.000
_cell.length_c   1.000
_cell.angle_alpha   90.00
_cell.angle_beta   90.00
_cell.angle_gamma   90.00
#
_symmetry.space_group_name_H-M   'P 1'
#
loop_
_entity.id
_entity.type
_entity.pdbx_description
1 polymer ?
#
loop_
_entity_poly.entity_id
_entity_poly.type
_entity_poly.pdbx_seq_one_letter_code
_entity_poly.pdbx_strand_id
1 'polypeptide(L)'
;MKLLSFTLLTLLSAALIAAAAVYAGTGSGSAGEPPTRAAAGSAAVIPLKDAKLNIEHNATDNDTGFQGFVDSEGWRRLDVRGPGGQVLSFE
;
A
#
# COMPACT_ATOMS: atom_id res chain seq x y z
N MET A 1 1.89 25.62 -33.09
CA MET A 1 2.86 24.68 -32.48
C MET A 1 3.88 25.49 -31.69
N LYS A 2 4.20 25.00 -30.48
CA LYS A 2 5.21 25.48 -29.51
C LYS A 2 4.84 26.74 -28.72
N LEU A 3 4.10 26.49 -27.63
CA LEU A 3 3.88 27.40 -26.51
C LEU A 3 5.16 27.51 -25.67
N LEU A 4 5.68 28.74 -25.65
CA LEU A 4 6.22 29.53 -24.54
C LEU A 4 6.47 28.84 -23.18
N SER A 5 7.72 28.98 -22.72
CA SER A 5 8.14 29.53 -21.41
C SER A 5 7.73 28.83 -20.11
N PHE A 6 8.70 28.16 -19.47
CA PHE A 6 8.75 28.02 -18.01
C PHE A 6 10.14 28.36 -17.47
N THR A 7 10.23 29.57 -16.91
CA THR A 7 10.99 30.03 -15.74
C THR A 7 11.34 28.89 -14.75
N LEU A 8 12.61 28.68 -14.38
CA LEU A 8 13.37 29.33 -13.30
C LEU A 8 13.29 28.56 -11.94
N LEU A 9 14.47 28.10 -11.51
CA LEU A 9 14.95 27.79 -10.14
C LEU A 9 14.31 26.66 -9.30
N THR A 10 15.14 25.68 -8.95
CA THR A 10 15.42 25.18 -7.57
C THR A 10 16.51 24.09 -7.70
N LEU A 11 17.80 24.38 -7.50
CA LEU A 11 18.59 24.35 -6.26
C LEU A 11 18.67 22.99 -5.54
N LEU A 12 19.92 22.64 -5.16
CA LEU A 12 20.38 21.60 -4.24
C LEU A 12 20.18 20.15 -4.72
N SER A 13 21.22 19.33 -4.84
CA SER A 13 21.91 18.74 -3.67
C SER A 13 23.26 18.15 -4.13
N ALA A 14 24.36 18.65 -3.60
CA ALA A 14 25.14 18.03 -2.51
C ALA A 14 26.09 16.92 -2.99
N ALA A 15 27.38 17.29 -2.95
CA ALA A 15 28.52 16.40 -3.12
C ALA A 15 28.55 15.31 -2.04
N LEU A 16 28.97 14.11 -2.42
CA LEU A 16 29.59 13.17 -1.48
C LEU A 16 30.74 12.44 -2.16
N ILE A 17 31.95 12.81 -1.78
CA ILE A 17 33.19 12.05 -2.04
C ILE A 17 33.34 11.09 -0.87
N ALA A 18 33.54 9.80 -1.13
CA ALA A 18 34.23 8.92 -0.18
C ALA A 18 34.88 7.76 -0.93
N ALA A 19 36.21 7.77 -0.91
CA ALA A 19 37.08 6.69 -1.33
C ALA A 19 36.93 5.48 -0.40
N ALA A 20 36.89 4.27 -0.95
CA ALA A 20 37.10 3.05 -0.19
C ALA A 20 38.47 2.47 -0.59
N ALA A 21 39.44 2.68 0.31
CA ALA A 21 40.76 2.09 0.24
C ALA A 21 40.67 0.56 0.37
N VAL A 22 41.44 -0.12 -0.47
CA VAL A 22 41.75 -1.54 -0.36
C VAL A 22 42.54 -1.74 0.94
N TYR A 23 42.01 -2.55 1.86
CA TYR A 23 42.82 -3.16 2.91
C TYR A 23 42.54 -4.65 2.95
N ALA A 24 43.47 -5.42 2.40
CA ALA A 24 43.54 -6.85 2.57
C ALA A 24 43.99 -7.13 4.02
N GLY A 25 43.13 -7.79 4.79
CA GLY A 25 43.42 -8.24 6.15
C GLY A 25 42.75 -9.58 6.39
N THR A 26 43.53 -10.66 6.29
CA THR A 26 43.19 -12.00 6.71
C THR A 26 42.99 -12.03 8.22
N GLY A 27 41.73 -12.15 8.66
CA GLY A 27 41.35 -12.20 10.07
C GLY A 27 40.34 -13.32 10.33
N SER A 28 40.79 -14.28 11.12
CA SER A 28 40.10 -15.49 11.55
C SER A 28 38.83 -15.21 12.37
N GLY A 29 37.74 -15.91 12.03
CA GLY A 29 36.66 -16.31 12.94
C GLY A 29 35.73 -15.21 13.46
N SER A 30 34.55 -15.08 12.87
CA SER A 30 33.35 -14.61 13.58
C SER A 30 32.13 -15.33 13.00
N ALA A 31 31.39 -16.02 13.87
CA ALA A 31 30.10 -16.60 13.53
C ALA A 31 29.21 -15.47 12.98
N GLY A 32 28.80 -15.58 11.72
CA GLY A 32 27.97 -14.57 11.08
C GLY A 32 26.69 -14.38 11.87
N GLU A 33 26.42 -13.15 12.28
CA GLU A 33 25.07 -12.78 12.68
C GLU A 33 24.10 -13.17 11.56
N PRO A 34 22.96 -13.80 11.87
CA PRO A 34 21.95 -14.06 10.87
C PRO A 34 21.58 -12.73 10.21
N PRO A 35 21.36 -12.69 8.89
CA PRO A 35 21.04 -11.46 8.19
C PRO A 35 19.87 -10.79 8.89
N THR A 36 20.10 -9.59 9.44
CA THR A 36 19.04 -8.76 9.98
C THR A 36 18.05 -8.53 8.83
N ARG A 37 16.91 -9.21 8.88
CA ARG A 37 15.81 -8.96 7.96
C ARG A 37 15.47 -7.49 8.10
N ALA A 38 15.74 -6.69 7.08
CA ALA A 38 15.32 -5.30 7.03
C ALA A 38 13.85 -5.27 7.45
N ALA A 39 13.55 -4.51 8.49
CA ALA A 39 12.19 -4.33 8.96
C ALA A 39 11.38 -3.91 7.73
N ALA A 40 10.44 -4.76 7.30
CA ALA A 40 9.50 -4.39 6.26
C ALA A 40 8.85 -3.11 6.74
N GLY A 41 9.12 -1.99 6.05
CA GLY A 41 8.60 -0.68 6.44
C GLY A 41 7.12 -0.82 6.71
N SER A 42 6.65 -0.32 7.85
CA SER A 42 5.25 -0.36 8.19
C SER A 42 4.48 0.30 7.05
N ALA A 43 3.77 -0.51 6.26
CA ALA A 43 2.88 0.02 5.23
C ALA A 43 1.96 1.03 5.94
N ALA A 44 1.94 2.26 5.44
CA ALA A 44 1.08 3.28 6.02
C ALA A 44 -0.36 2.74 6.00
N VAL A 45 -1.03 2.76 7.15
CA VAL A 45 -2.42 2.34 7.24
C VAL A 45 -3.24 3.34 6.44
N ILE A 46 -3.81 2.89 5.31
CA ILE A 46 -4.73 3.69 4.51
C ILE A 46 -6.13 3.52 5.13
N PRO A 47 -6.74 4.59 5.66
CA PRO A 47 -8.08 4.49 6.21
C PRO A 47 -9.12 4.31 5.09
N LEU A 48 -10.25 3.69 5.42
CA LEU A 48 -11.46 3.81 4.61
C LEU A 48 -11.92 5.27 4.66
N LYS A 49 -12.33 5.82 3.51
CA LYS A 49 -12.90 7.17 3.44
C LYS A 49 -14.38 7.13 3.80
N ASP A 50 -15.10 6.19 3.22
CA ASP A 50 -16.53 5.98 3.49
C ASP A 50 -16.90 4.50 3.27
N ALA A 51 -17.92 4.06 4.00
CA ALA A 51 -18.54 2.76 3.81
C ALA A 51 -20.01 2.84 4.23
N LYS A 52 -20.91 2.41 3.35
CA LYS A 52 -22.35 2.38 3.59
C LYS A 52 -22.93 1.03 3.17
N LEU A 53 -23.81 0.49 4.01
CA LEU A 53 -24.65 -0.66 3.69
C LEU A 53 -26.10 -0.26 3.88
N ASN A 54 -26.86 -0.28 2.79
CA ASN A 54 -28.31 -0.14 2.82
C ASN A 54 -28.93 -1.53 2.82
N ILE A 55 -29.90 -1.75 3.72
CA ILE A 55 -30.70 -2.96 3.77
C ILE A 55 -32.14 -2.53 3.51
N GLU A 56 -32.77 -3.16 2.53
CA GLU A 56 -34.15 -2.90 2.15
C GLU A 56 -34.96 -4.18 2.28
N HIS A 57 -36.16 -4.08 2.86
CA HIS A 57 -37.12 -5.17 2.91
C HIS A 57 -38.41 -4.71 2.27
N ASN A 58 -38.87 -5.45 1.27
CA ASN A 58 -40.15 -5.24 0.63
C ASN A 58 -41.14 -6.25 1.19
N ALA A 59 -42.10 -5.76 1.99
CA ALA A 59 -43.09 -6.59 2.65
C ALA A 59 -44.11 -7.23 1.69
N THR A 60 -44.30 -6.66 0.49
CA THR A 60 -45.27 -7.17 -0.49
C THR A 60 -44.77 -8.46 -1.12
N ASP A 61 -43.50 -8.47 -1.51
CA ASP A 61 -42.85 -9.62 -2.15
C ASP A 61 -42.09 -10.50 -1.15
N ASN A 62 -42.07 -10.08 0.12
CA ASN A 62 -41.43 -10.74 1.26
C ASN A 62 -39.96 -11.09 1.02
N ASP A 63 -39.22 -10.16 0.40
CA ASP A 63 -37.82 -10.29 0.10
C ASP A 63 -36.96 -9.19 0.75
N THR A 64 -35.66 -9.42 0.81
CA THR A 64 -34.70 -8.49 1.40
C THR A 64 -33.51 -8.33 0.47
N GLY A 65 -33.24 -7.08 0.08
CA GLY A 65 -32.09 -6.69 -0.70
C GLY A 65 -31.04 -5.96 0.15
N PHE A 66 -29.81 -5.92 -0.35
CA PHE A 66 -28.74 -5.12 0.24
C PHE A 66 -27.95 -4.41 -0.85
N GLN A 67 -27.48 -3.20 -0.54
CA GLN A 67 -26.64 -2.39 -1.42
C GLN A 67 -25.46 -1.83 -0.63
N GLY A 68 -24.25 -2.15 -1.07
CA GLY A 68 -23.01 -1.68 -0.46
C GLY A 68 -22.32 -0.59 -1.28
N PHE A 69 -21.74 0.39 -0.59
CA PHE A 69 -20.83 1.39 -1.14
C PHE A 69 -19.55 1.40 -0.30
N VAL A 70 -18.38 1.41 -0.93
CA VAL A 70 -17.08 1.47 -0.28
C VAL A 70 -16.18 2.43 -1.04
N ASP A 71 -15.54 3.35 -0.32
CA ASP A 71 -14.52 4.27 -0.86
C ASP A 71 -13.25 4.22 -0.02
N SER A 72 -12.13 3.95 -0.69
CA SER A 72 -10.78 3.98 -0.12
C SER A 72 -9.75 4.06 -1.23
N GLU A 73 -8.51 4.40 -0.89
CA GLU A 73 -7.39 4.39 -1.83
C GLU A 73 -6.73 3.01 -1.87
N GLY A 74 -6.26 2.60 -3.04
CA GLY A 74 -5.37 1.43 -3.19
C GLY A 74 -6.01 0.08 -2.87
N TRP A 75 -7.35 -0.03 -2.84
CA TRP A 75 -8.00 -1.33 -2.73
C TRP A 75 -7.72 -2.17 -3.98
N ARG A 76 -7.51 -3.47 -3.78
CA ARG A 76 -7.21 -4.44 -4.85
C ARG A 76 -8.23 -5.57 -4.93
N ARG A 77 -9.05 -5.68 -3.89
CA ARG A 77 -9.99 -6.77 -3.69
C ARG A 77 -11.03 -6.37 -2.66
N LEU A 78 -12.28 -6.74 -2.90
CA LEU A 78 -13.38 -6.68 -1.95
C LEU A 78 -13.92 -8.09 -1.76
N ASP A 79 -13.98 -8.56 -0.50
CA ASP A 79 -14.61 -9.84 -0.15
C ASP A 79 -15.92 -9.59 0.60
N VAL A 80 -17.03 -10.06 0.04
CA VAL A 80 -18.34 -10.06 0.69
C VAL A 80 -18.61 -11.45 1.23
N ARG A 81 -18.81 -11.55 2.55
CA ARG A 81 -19.04 -12.82 3.25
C ARG A 81 -20.52 -12.97 3.61
N GLY A 82 -21.18 -13.94 2.99
CA GLY A 82 -22.56 -14.29 3.27
C GLY A 82 -22.71 -15.28 4.44
N PRO A 83 -23.96 -15.61 4.81
CA PRO A 83 -24.26 -16.68 5.76
C PRO A 83 -23.60 -18.00 5.35
N GLY A 84 -23.20 -18.82 6.34
CA GLY A 84 -22.55 -20.11 6.07
C GLY A 84 -21.12 -20.01 5.52
N GLY A 85 -20.55 -18.80 5.43
CA GLY A 85 -19.17 -18.60 5.01
C GLY A 85 -18.96 -18.51 3.49
N GLN A 86 -20.03 -18.39 2.69
CA GLN A 86 -19.91 -18.12 1.26
C GLN A 86 -19.16 -16.80 1.04
N VAL A 87 -18.23 -16.78 0.10
CA VAL A 87 -17.45 -15.58 -0.25
C VAL A 87 -17.69 -15.20 -1.70
N LEU A 88 -18.05 -13.93 -1.92
CA LEU A 88 -18.00 -13.28 -3.22
C LEU A 88 -16.79 -12.34 -3.25
N SER A 89 -15.92 -12.52 -4.23
CA SER A 89 -14.71 -11.70 -4.39
C SER A 89 -14.82 -10.83 -5.63
N PHE A 90 -14.47 -9.56 -5.48
CA PHE A 90 -14.40 -8.57 -6.53
C PHE A 90 -12.97 -8.03 -6.59
N GLU A 91 -12.38 -7.96 -7.77
CA GLU A 91 -10.99 -7.54 -8.02
C GLU A 91 -10.94 -6.39 -9.04
#